data_AF-A0A7X6UUI2-F1
#
_entry.id   AF-A0A7X6UUI2-F1
#
_cell.length_a   1.000
_cell.length_b   1.000
_cell.length_c   1.000
_cell.angle_alpha   90.00
_cell.angle_beta   90.00
_cell.angle_gamma   90.00
#
_symmetry.space_group_name_H-M   'P 1'
#
loop_
_entity.id
_entity.type
_entity.pdbx_description
1 polymer ?
#
loop_
_entity_poly.entity_id
_entity_poly.type
_entity_poly.pdbx_seq_one_letter_code
_entity_poly.pdbx_strand_id
1 'polypeptide(L)'
;LWAGVGLYCLAQALESQAHYAWSILAGAAIGLMFLEQLDVALFFGLVLGAYALFLAIRQARASHSWWKPCLVLLTLGAMGLLFSFSNILSNYRINVQEVAVMQAESAEEKWAYATQWSWPPTESIDFIAPGYMGWRSCEAAGPYWGRMGRSAGWEETRQGFMNFKLENQYLGAIPILLALFALLAAIKGLPHDQAGAGAEHSERKAEIIFWSCAAGLTLLLAFGKYFPLYALFYKLPLISTIRNPNKFLQVFQLTLGILAAYGLDEALKYHRARTLRKS
;
A
#
# COMPACT_ATOMS: atom_id res chain seq x y z
N LEU A 1 2.88 6.42 11.01
CA LEU A 1 4.13 6.20 11.79
C LEU A 1 4.50 4.73 11.84
N TRP A 2 3.64 3.88 12.42
CA TRP A 2 3.93 2.46 12.67
C TRP A 2 4.24 1.63 11.42
N ALA A 3 3.59 1.89 10.27
CA ALA A 3 3.93 1.20 9.02
C ALA A 3 5.40 1.42 8.60
N GLY A 4 5.93 2.63 8.75
CA GLY A 4 7.32 2.95 8.43
C GLY A 4 8.30 2.31 9.42
N VAL A 5 7.98 2.35 10.72
CA VAL A 5 8.77 1.67 11.77
C VAL A 5 8.80 0.16 11.54
N GLY A 6 7.63 -0.43 11.28
CA GLY A 6 7.48 -1.86 10.99
C GLY A 6 8.27 -2.28 9.75
N LEU A 7 8.23 -1.48 8.68
CA LEU A 7 9.02 -1.72 7.46
C LEU A 7 10.52 -1.71 7.74
N TYR A 8 11.02 -0.70 8.46
CA TYR A 8 12.42 -0.59 8.82
C TYR A 8 12.88 -1.75 9.70
N CYS A 9 12.14 -2.05 10.78
CA CYS A 9 12.46 -3.15 11.69
C CYS A 9 12.39 -4.51 11.00
N LEU A 10 11.46 -4.71 10.06
CA LEU A 10 11.36 -5.94 9.26
C LEU A 10 12.59 -6.15 8.38
N ALA A 11 13.03 -5.12 7.66
CA ALA A 11 14.25 -5.18 6.86
C ALA A 11 15.46 -5.54 7.75
N GLN A 12 15.59 -4.87 8.89
CA GLN A 12 16.66 -5.14 9.85
C GLN A 12 16.59 -6.55 10.47
N ALA A 13 15.40 -7.09 10.72
CA ALA A 13 15.23 -8.43 11.28
C ALA A 13 15.79 -9.51 10.36
N LEU A 14 15.66 -9.32 9.05
CA LEU A 14 16.17 -10.28 8.08
C LEU A 14 17.66 -10.02 7.80
N GLU A 15 18.11 -8.79 7.70
CA GLU A 15 19.53 -8.51 7.35
C GLU A 15 20.50 -8.64 8.54
N SER A 16 20.09 -8.25 9.75
CA SER A 16 20.98 -8.18 10.91
C SER A 16 21.16 -9.52 11.65
N GLN A 17 22.25 -9.63 12.44
CA GLN A 17 22.47 -10.75 13.37
C GLN A 17 21.48 -10.73 14.55
N ALA A 18 21.08 -9.54 15.01
CA ALA A 18 20.11 -9.33 16.11
C ALA A 18 18.64 -9.53 15.69
N HIS A 19 18.36 -10.57 14.90
CA HIS A 19 17.09 -10.80 14.24
C HIS A 19 15.89 -10.92 15.19
N TYR A 20 16.08 -11.40 16.42
CA TYR A 20 15.04 -11.49 17.45
C TYR A 20 14.55 -10.13 17.93
N ALA A 21 15.45 -9.20 18.25
CA ALA A 21 15.06 -7.89 18.77
C ALA A 21 14.29 -7.10 17.70
N TRP A 22 14.79 -7.15 16.47
CA TRP A 22 14.17 -6.49 15.33
C TRP A 22 12.83 -7.12 14.94
N SER A 23 12.67 -8.45 15.01
CA SER A 23 11.40 -9.11 14.71
C SER A 23 10.33 -8.80 15.76
N ILE A 24 10.72 -8.69 17.04
CA ILE A 24 9.83 -8.24 18.12
C ILE A 24 9.37 -6.81 17.86
N LEU A 25 10.30 -5.89 17.54
CA LEU A 25 9.96 -4.49 17.25
C LEU A 25 9.09 -4.36 16.00
N ALA A 26 9.37 -5.14 14.95
CA ALA A 26 8.56 -5.17 13.73
C ALA A 26 7.13 -5.66 14.02
N GLY A 27 7.00 -6.76 14.77
CA GLY A 27 5.70 -7.29 15.17
C GLY A 27 4.94 -6.34 16.09
N ALA A 28 5.61 -5.71 17.05
CA ALA A 28 5.01 -4.70 17.93
C ALA A 28 4.52 -3.48 17.13
N ALA A 29 5.33 -2.97 16.19
CA ALA A 29 4.92 -1.86 15.33
C ALA A 29 3.70 -2.21 14.48
N ILE A 30 3.66 -3.40 13.87
CA ILE A 30 2.49 -3.88 13.13
C ILE A 30 1.28 -4.00 14.07
N GLY A 31 1.44 -4.61 15.24
CA GLY A 31 0.36 -4.75 16.21
C GLY A 31 -0.21 -3.41 16.71
N LEU A 32 0.65 -2.42 16.95
CA LEU A 32 0.26 -1.05 17.29
C LEU A 32 -0.50 -0.35 16.15
N MET A 33 -0.12 -0.60 14.90
CA MET A 33 -0.89 -0.11 13.74
C MET A 33 -2.33 -0.65 13.75
N PHE A 34 -2.51 -1.93 14.06
CA PHE A 34 -3.84 -2.54 14.20
C PHE A 34 -4.62 -2.03 15.41
N LEU A 35 -3.93 -1.63 16.49
CA LEU A 35 -4.56 -1.01 17.65
C LEU A 35 -5.11 0.39 17.34
N GLU A 36 -4.38 1.20 16.56
CA GLU A 36 -4.83 2.55 16.20
C GLU A 36 -6.02 2.53 15.24
N GLN A 37 -5.88 1.82 14.12
CA GLN A 37 -6.93 1.81 13.09
C GLN A 37 -6.92 0.48 12.33
N LEU A 38 -7.64 -0.50 12.87
CA LEU A 38 -7.75 -1.86 12.33
C LEU A 38 -8.08 -1.88 10.82
N ASP A 39 -9.03 -1.05 10.42
CA ASP A 39 -9.46 -0.91 9.03
C ASP A 39 -8.31 -0.58 8.08
N VAL A 40 -7.50 0.42 8.40
CA VAL A 40 -6.38 0.88 7.56
C VAL A 40 -5.20 -0.08 7.70
N ALA A 41 -4.95 -0.57 8.92
CA ALA A 41 -3.89 -1.50 9.24
C ALA A 41 -3.98 -2.79 8.40
N LEU A 42 -5.19 -3.26 8.08
CA LEU A 42 -5.38 -4.42 7.22
C LEU A 42 -4.78 -4.22 5.82
N PHE A 43 -4.97 -3.05 5.21
CA PHE A 43 -4.44 -2.75 3.87
C PHE A 43 -2.91 -2.67 3.88
N PHE A 44 -2.32 -2.00 4.88
CA PHE A 44 -0.87 -1.98 5.06
C PHE A 44 -0.32 -3.38 5.37
N GLY A 45 -1.02 -4.14 6.23
CA GLY A 45 -0.66 -5.50 6.62
C GLY A 45 -0.59 -6.46 5.44
N LEU A 46 -1.49 -6.36 4.46
CA LEU A 46 -1.45 -7.17 3.24
C LEU A 46 -0.15 -6.94 2.44
N VAL A 47 0.24 -5.68 2.23
CA VAL A 47 1.45 -5.35 1.47
C VAL A 47 2.72 -5.60 2.27
N LEU A 48 2.75 -5.23 3.55
CA LEU A 48 3.89 -5.48 4.43
C LEU A 48 4.10 -6.98 4.70
N GLY A 49 3.03 -7.76 4.80
CA GLY A 49 3.09 -9.23 4.89
C GLY A 49 3.64 -9.85 3.62
N ALA A 50 3.17 -9.41 2.44
CA ALA A 50 3.73 -9.84 1.16
C ALA A 50 5.22 -9.46 1.03
N TYR A 51 5.61 -8.28 1.52
CA TYR A 51 7.00 -7.84 1.53
C TYR A 51 7.87 -8.67 2.50
N ALA A 52 7.35 -8.98 3.69
CA ALA A 52 8.02 -9.85 4.65
C ALA A 52 8.27 -11.25 4.06
N LEU A 53 7.29 -11.82 3.36
CA LEU A 53 7.44 -13.08 2.65
C LEU A 53 8.47 -12.97 1.52
N PHE A 54 8.44 -11.89 0.75
CA PHE A 54 9.42 -11.62 -0.31
C PHE A 54 10.86 -11.61 0.24
N LEU A 55 11.11 -10.86 1.32
CA LEU A 55 12.42 -10.81 1.97
C LEU A 55 12.81 -12.16 2.60
N ALA A 56 11.86 -12.85 3.24
CA ALA A 56 12.07 -14.17 3.84
C ALA A 56 12.50 -15.21 2.80
N ILE A 57 11.81 -15.26 1.64
CA ILE A 57 12.15 -16.15 0.52
C ILE A 57 13.53 -15.82 -0.03
N ARG A 58 13.86 -14.54 -0.20
CA ARG A 58 15.18 -14.10 -0.68
C ARG A 58 16.29 -14.52 0.26
N GLN A 59 16.13 -14.23 1.55
CA GLN A 59 17.08 -14.66 2.56
C GLN A 59 17.25 -16.18 2.56
N ALA A 60 16.15 -16.94 2.55
CA ALA A 60 16.20 -18.40 2.58
C ALA A 60 16.97 -18.97 1.37
N ARG A 61 16.79 -18.37 0.19
CA ARG A 61 17.53 -18.75 -1.03
C ARG A 61 19.02 -18.39 -0.94
N ALA A 62 19.36 -17.23 -0.38
CA ALA A 62 20.74 -16.81 -0.23
C ALA A 62 21.50 -17.69 0.80
N SER A 63 20.88 -17.95 1.96
CA SER A 63 21.49 -18.74 3.04
C SER A 63 21.30 -20.26 2.90
N HIS A 64 20.51 -20.71 1.92
CA HIS A 64 20.06 -22.09 1.76
C HIS A 64 19.37 -22.65 3.03
N SER A 65 18.80 -21.79 3.87
CA SER A 65 18.18 -22.18 5.14
C SER A 65 16.93 -21.36 5.46
N TRP A 66 15.86 -22.06 5.83
CA TRP A 66 14.57 -21.47 6.20
C TRP A 66 14.43 -21.16 7.69
N TRP A 67 15.39 -21.57 8.52
CA TRP A 67 15.31 -21.41 9.98
C TRP A 67 15.09 -19.95 10.40
N LYS A 68 16.02 -19.07 10.02
CA LYS A 68 15.97 -17.64 10.39
C LYS A 68 14.73 -16.93 9.82
N PRO A 69 14.40 -17.05 8.52
CA PRO A 69 13.17 -16.47 7.96
C PRO A 69 11.90 -16.92 8.67
N CYS A 70 11.73 -18.23 8.91
CA CYS A 70 10.57 -18.74 9.62
C CYS A 70 10.48 -18.20 11.04
N LEU A 71 11.60 -18.14 11.75
CA LEU A 71 11.65 -17.61 13.12
C LEU A 71 11.30 -16.12 13.18
N VAL A 72 11.80 -15.32 12.23
CA VAL A 72 11.46 -13.89 12.13
C VAL A 72 9.96 -13.72 11.84
N LEU A 73 9.40 -14.47 10.91
CA LEU A 73 7.97 -14.39 10.58
C LEU A 73 7.08 -14.87 11.74
N LEU A 74 7.47 -15.93 12.45
CA LEU A 74 6.75 -16.44 13.61
C LEU A 74 6.75 -15.43 14.75
N THR A 75 7.91 -14.86 15.08
CA THR A 75 8.03 -13.86 16.14
C THR A 75 7.31 -12.56 15.80
N LEU A 76 7.42 -12.09 14.55
CA LEU A 76 6.67 -10.95 14.05
C LEU A 76 5.17 -11.17 14.14
N GLY A 77 4.68 -12.32 13.67
CA GLY A 77 3.26 -12.68 13.71
C GLY A 77 2.74 -12.83 15.15
N ALA A 78 3.50 -13.48 16.02
CA ALA A 78 3.14 -13.65 17.43
C ALA A 78 3.06 -12.30 18.16
N MET A 79 4.02 -11.40 17.96
CA MET A 79 3.98 -10.06 18.56
C MET A 79 2.89 -9.20 17.96
N GLY A 80 2.71 -9.22 16.63
CA GLY A 80 1.61 -8.53 15.97
C GLY A 80 0.26 -8.92 16.55
N LEU A 81 0.00 -10.23 16.65
CA LEU A 81 -1.20 -10.77 17.26
C LEU A 81 -1.32 -10.40 18.73
N LEU A 82 -0.26 -10.53 19.53
CA LEU A 82 -0.29 -10.19 20.96
C LEU A 82 -0.80 -8.76 21.21
N PHE A 83 -0.29 -7.80 20.44
CA PHE A 83 -0.69 -6.40 20.56
C PHE A 83 -2.06 -6.13 19.93
N SER A 84 -2.44 -6.79 18.83
CA SER A 84 -3.70 -6.54 18.13
C SER A 84 -4.88 -7.41 18.57
N PHE A 85 -4.67 -8.44 19.40
CA PHE A 85 -5.65 -9.49 19.68
C PHE A 85 -6.96 -8.95 20.25
N SER A 86 -6.88 -8.08 21.27
CA SER A 86 -8.05 -7.50 21.93
C SER A 86 -8.92 -6.69 20.97
N ASN A 87 -8.28 -5.94 20.07
CA ASN A 87 -8.94 -5.09 19.10
C ASN A 87 -9.56 -5.92 17.96
N ILE A 88 -8.84 -6.92 17.44
CA ILE A 88 -9.37 -7.87 16.44
C ILE A 88 -10.59 -8.60 17.00
N LEU A 89 -10.52 -9.12 18.23
CA LEU A 89 -11.63 -9.85 18.85
C LEU A 89 -12.86 -8.95 19.07
N SER A 90 -12.64 -7.71 19.51
CA SER A 90 -13.72 -6.74 19.70
C SER A 90 -14.38 -6.36 18.38
N ASN A 91 -13.59 -6.08 17.35
CA ASN A 91 -14.09 -5.76 16.01
C ASN A 91 -14.77 -6.96 15.33
N TYR A 92 -14.27 -8.17 15.52
CA TYR A 92 -14.93 -9.37 14.99
C TYR A 92 -16.34 -9.51 15.55
N ARG A 93 -16.53 -9.28 16.86
CA ARG A 93 -17.86 -9.33 17.49
C ARG A 93 -18.81 -8.28 16.92
N ILE A 94 -18.33 -7.05 16.71
CA ILE A 94 -19.11 -5.94 16.14
C ILE A 94 -19.46 -6.23 14.67
N ASN A 95 -18.48 -6.63 13.86
CA ASN A 95 -18.70 -6.92 12.44
C ASN A 95 -19.61 -8.14 12.22
N VAL A 96 -19.54 -9.18 13.06
CA VAL A 96 -20.49 -10.31 12.96
C VAL A 96 -21.93 -9.87 13.26
N GLN A 97 -22.12 -8.95 14.22
CA GLN A 97 -23.43 -8.37 14.51
C GLN A 97 -23.93 -7.47 13.36
N GLU A 98 -23.08 -6.64 12.74
CA GLU A 98 -23.45 -5.85 11.56
C GLU A 98 -23.72 -6.71 10.32
N VAL A 99 -22.92 -7.75 10.08
CA VAL A 99 -23.11 -8.69 8.95
C VAL A 99 -24.43 -9.46 9.10
N ALA A 100 -24.85 -9.80 10.32
CA ALA A 100 -26.16 -10.39 10.57
C ALA A 100 -27.32 -9.44 10.20
N VAL A 101 -27.13 -8.12 10.34
CA VAL A 101 -28.11 -7.09 9.91
C VAL A 101 -28.08 -6.91 8.39
N MET A 102 -26.90 -6.93 7.76
CA MET A 102 -26.77 -6.77 6.29
C MET A 102 -27.13 -8.03 5.49
N GLN A 103 -27.27 -9.21 6.11
CA GLN A 103 -27.72 -10.42 5.41
C GLN A 103 -29.10 -10.27 4.77
N ALA A 104 -29.92 -9.31 5.21
CA ALA A 104 -31.22 -8.99 4.63
C ALA A 104 -31.18 -8.23 3.28
N GLU A 105 -30.00 -7.73 2.85
CA GLU A 105 -29.84 -6.94 1.60
C GLU A 105 -29.38 -7.79 0.40
N SER A 106 -29.74 -7.32 -0.80
CA SER A 106 -29.37 -7.94 -2.08
C SER A 106 -27.84 -7.89 -2.33
N ALA A 107 -27.33 -8.79 -3.18
CA ALA A 107 -25.89 -8.84 -3.48
C ALA A 107 -25.38 -7.55 -4.16
N GLU A 108 -26.23 -6.89 -4.94
CA GLU A 108 -25.94 -5.63 -5.63
C GLU A 108 -25.82 -4.47 -4.65
N GLU A 109 -26.70 -4.39 -3.65
CA GLU A 109 -26.64 -3.39 -2.59
C GLU A 109 -25.36 -3.54 -1.75
N LYS A 110 -25.00 -4.77 -1.38
CA LYS A 110 -23.74 -5.05 -0.67
C LYS A 110 -22.53 -4.59 -1.46
N TRP A 111 -22.50 -4.88 -2.76
CA TRP A 111 -21.43 -4.41 -3.65
C TRP A 111 -21.39 -2.88 -3.74
N ALA A 112 -22.54 -2.24 -3.95
CA ALA A 112 -22.65 -0.78 -4.03
C ALA A 112 -22.18 -0.10 -2.73
N TYR A 113 -22.54 -0.67 -1.59
CA TYR A 113 -22.15 -0.21 -0.26
C TYR A 113 -20.65 -0.37 -0.01
N ALA A 114 -20.08 -1.54 -0.34
CA ALA A 114 -18.65 -1.80 -0.17
C ALA A 114 -17.80 -0.91 -1.07
N THR A 115 -18.28 -0.60 -2.28
CA THR A 115 -17.54 0.13 -3.32
C THR A 115 -17.92 1.61 -3.46
N GLN A 116 -18.76 2.15 -2.57
CA GLN A 116 -19.20 3.55 -2.64
C GLN A 116 -18.02 4.54 -2.71
N TRP A 117 -16.98 4.28 -1.94
CA TRP A 117 -15.77 5.12 -1.86
C TRP A 117 -14.65 4.62 -2.77
N SER A 118 -15.00 4.20 -3.99
CA SER A 118 -14.01 3.86 -5.03
C SER A 118 -13.35 5.14 -5.57
N TRP A 119 -12.04 5.09 -5.84
CA TRP A 119 -11.31 6.18 -6.48
C TRP A 119 -11.57 6.19 -8.00
N PRO A 120 -12.23 7.22 -8.57
CA PRO A 120 -12.46 7.24 -10.01
C PRO A 120 -11.13 7.43 -10.76
N PRO A 121 -10.80 6.60 -11.77
CA PRO A 121 -9.52 6.71 -12.48
C PRO A 121 -9.26 8.10 -13.06
N THR A 122 -10.32 8.77 -13.53
CA THR A 122 -10.28 10.15 -14.05
C THR A 122 -9.84 11.19 -13.02
N GLU A 123 -9.98 10.92 -11.72
CA GLU A 123 -9.53 11.84 -10.65
C GLU A 123 -8.04 11.70 -10.34
N SER A 124 -7.35 10.70 -10.90
CA SER A 124 -5.90 10.49 -10.68
C SER A 124 -5.03 11.66 -11.15
N ILE A 125 -5.58 12.58 -11.93
CA ILE A 125 -4.93 13.85 -12.27
C ILE A 125 -4.64 14.73 -11.03
N ASP A 126 -5.45 14.60 -9.97
CA ASP A 126 -5.23 15.30 -8.69
C ASP A 126 -3.88 14.94 -8.06
N PHE A 127 -3.29 13.78 -8.40
CA PHE A 127 -1.98 13.37 -7.90
C PHE A 127 -0.87 14.37 -8.29
N ILE A 128 -1.00 15.03 -9.44
CA ILE A 128 -0.01 15.99 -9.97
C ILE A 128 -0.54 17.43 -10.04
N ALA A 129 -1.85 17.61 -10.15
CA ALA A 129 -2.52 18.89 -10.28
C ALA A 129 -3.58 19.04 -9.18
N PRO A 130 -3.18 19.47 -7.96
CA PRO A 130 -4.11 19.56 -6.85
C PRO A 130 -5.19 20.59 -7.15
N GLY A 131 -6.42 20.29 -6.76
CA GLY A 131 -7.58 21.14 -7.02
C GLY A 131 -8.15 21.05 -8.44
N TYR A 132 -7.61 20.21 -9.33
CA TYR A 132 -8.21 20.02 -10.67
C TYR A 132 -9.67 19.58 -10.56
N MET A 133 -9.98 18.62 -9.70
CA MET A 133 -11.36 18.18 -9.41
C MET A 133 -12.07 19.01 -8.32
N GLY A 134 -11.52 20.16 -7.95
CA GLY A 134 -11.91 20.95 -6.76
C GLY A 134 -11.13 20.55 -5.50
N TRP A 135 -11.18 21.40 -4.47
CA TRP A 135 -10.38 21.23 -3.25
C TRP A 135 -10.98 20.19 -2.29
N ARG A 136 -12.25 20.39 -1.93
CA ARG A 136 -13.04 19.48 -1.09
C ARG A 136 -14.52 19.80 -1.24
N SER A 137 -15.37 18.89 -0.81
CA SER A 137 -16.81 19.11 -0.70
C SER A 137 -17.08 20.30 0.21
N CYS A 138 -18.05 21.13 -0.18
CA CYS A 138 -18.44 22.34 0.55
C CYS A 138 -17.36 23.44 0.65
N GLU A 139 -16.32 23.41 -0.19
CA GLU A 139 -15.37 24.52 -0.30
C GLU A 139 -15.89 25.59 -1.28
N ALA A 140 -16.12 26.82 -0.80
CA ALA A 140 -16.66 27.89 -1.64
C ALA A 140 -15.71 28.30 -2.78
N ALA A 141 -14.40 28.33 -2.53
CA ALA A 141 -13.40 28.77 -3.50
C ALA A 141 -13.10 27.75 -4.61
N GLY A 142 -13.52 26.49 -4.45
CA GLY A 142 -13.29 25.43 -5.41
C GLY A 142 -14.01 24.16 -4.98
N PRO A 143 -15.34 24.10 -5.18
CA PRO A 143 -16.14 22.98 -4.72
C PRO A 143 -15.77 21.72 -5.49
N TYR A 144 -15.68 20.62 -4.76
CA TYR A 144 -15.42 19.32 -5.35
C TYR A 144 -16.55 18.89 -6.32
N TRP A 145 -16.16 18.53 -7.55
CA TRP A 145 -17.09 18.20 -8.64
C TRP A 145 -16.89 16.78 -9.22
N GLY A 146 -16.03 15.97 -8.60
CA GLY A 146 -15.76 14.58 -9.01
C GLY A 146 -16.87 13.57 -8.67
N ARG A 147 -16.53 12.27 -8.71
CA ARG A 147 -17.44 11.13 -8.57
C ARG A 147 -17.20 10.26 -7.33
N MET A 148 -16.10 10.47 -6.60
CA MET A 148 -15.89 9.78 -5.32
C MET A 148 -17.07 9.97 -4.36
N GLY A 149 -17.44 8.89 -3.66
CA GLY A 149 -18.48 8.90 -2.63
C GLY A 149 -19.91 8.86 -3.18
N ARG A 150 -20.09 8.92 -4.50
CA ARG A 150 -21.40 8.90 -5.16
C ARG A 150 -22.15 7.58 -4.92
N SER A 151 -23.39 7.68 -4.44
CA SER A 151 -24.33 6.57 -4.29
C SER A 151 -24.67 5.94 -5.66
N ALA A 152 -24.85 4.62 -5.71
CA ALA A 152 -25.04 3.89 -6.97
C ALA A 152 -26.26 4.39 -7.78
N GLY A 153 -27.40 4.63 -7.13
CA GLY A 153 -28.62 5.13 -7.76
C GLY A 153 -28.67 6.64 -7.98
N TRP A 154 -27.63 7.40 -7.61
CA TRP A 154 -27.69 8.88 -7.64
C TRP A 154 -28.03 9.44 -9.02
N GLU A 155 -27.51 8.86 -10.09
CA GLU A 155 -27.72 9.40 -11.45
C GLU A 155 -29.18 9.29 -11.90
N GLU A 156 -29.89 8.26 -11.45
CA GLU A 156 -31.28 7.97 -11.79
C GLU A 156 -32.25 8.63 -10.81
N THR A 157 -32.04 8.46 -9.50
CA THR A 157 -33.01 8.85 -8.47
C THR A 157 -32.71 10.19 -7.83
N ARG A 158 -31.47 10.70 -7.97
CA ARG A 158 -30.96 11.88 -7.23
C ARG A 158 -31.11 11.74 -5.71
N GLN A 159 -31.11 10.51 -5.21
CA GLN A 159 -31.13 10.20 -3.79
C GLN A 159 -29.77 9.70 -3.30
N GLY A 160 -29.43 10.03 -2.05
CA GLY A 160 -28.17 9.68 -1.43
C GLY A 160 -27.06 10.72 -1.70
N PHE A 161 -25.81 10.25 -1.71
CA PHE A 161 -24.65 11.12 -1.88
C PHE A 161 -24.42 11.42 -3.36
N MET A 162 -24.43 12.70 -3.73
CA MET A 162 -24.03 13.17 -5.07
C MET A 162 -22.56 12.88 -5.35
N ASN A 163 -21.72 13.32 -4.44
CA ASN A 163 -20.28 13.09 -4.38
C ASN A 163 -19.83 13.60 -2.99
N PHE A 164 -18.73 13.08 -2.47
CA PHE A 164 -18.18 13.57 -1.21
C PHE A 164 -16.67 13.31 -1.16
N LYS A 165 -15.90 14.34 -0.81
CA LYS A 165 -14.44 14.27 -0.68
C LYS A 165 -13.97 15.35 0.28
N LEU A 166 -13.29 14.98 1.36
CA LEU A 166 -12.81 15.96 2.36
C LEU A 166 -11.36 16.40 2.13
N GLU A 167 -10.64 15.69 1.26
CA GLU A 167 -9.20 15.86 1.07
C GLU A 167 -8.83 15.79 -0.42
N ASN A 168 -7.79 16.52 -0.81
CA ASN A 168 -7.19 16.40 -2.13
C ASN A 168 -5.99 15.45 -2.05
N GLN A 169 -5.92 14.48 -2.96
CA GLN A 169 -4.87 13.47 -2.97
C GLN A 169 -3.66 13.95 -3.79
N TYR A 170 -2.95 14.96 -3.31
CA TYR A 170 -1.75 15.45 -3.99
C TYR A 170 -0.52 14.63 -3.63
N LEU A 171 0.18 14.11 -4.64
CA LEU A 171 1.41 13.32 -4.48
C LEU A 171 2.67 14.08 -4.92
N GLY A 172 2.51 15.01 -5.84
CA GLY A 172 3.60 15.77 -6.43
C GLY A 172 4.15 15.15 -7.72
N ALA A 173 4.40 16.01 -8.71
CA ALA A 173 5.00 15.58 -9.98
C ALA A 173 6.42 15.04 -9.79
N ILE A 174 7.22 15.64 -8.89
CA ILE A 174 8.62 15.23 -8.66
C ILE A 174 8.69 13.80 -8.09
N PRO A 175 7.98 13.42 -7.00
CA PRO A 175 7.96 12.04 -6.52
C PRO A 175 7.52 11.03 -7.58
N ILE A 176 6.50 11.36 -8.38
CA ILE A 176 6.03 10.48 -9.48
C ILE A 176 7.13 10.29 -10.53
N LEU A 177 7.80 11.36 -10.97
CA LEU A 177 8.90 11.28 -11.93
C LEU A 177 10.07 10.45 -11.38
N LEU A 178 10.41 10.59 -10.09
CA LEU A 178 11.45 9.79 -9.45
C LEU A 178 11.05 8.31 -9.37
N ALA A 179 9.80 8.00 -9.00
CA ALA A 179 9.31 6.63 -8.97
C ALA A 179 9.35 5.97 -10.36
N LEU A 180 8.95 6.70 -11.40
CA LEU A 180 9.07 6.25 -12.79
C LEU A 180 10.53 6.05 -13.20
N PHE A 181 11.42 6.95 -12.79
CA PHE A 181 12.85 6.82 -13.03
C PHE A 181 13.43 5.56 -12.38
N ALA A 182 13.03 5.24 -11.14
CA ALA A 182 13.44 4.00 -10.46
C ALA A 182 13.07 2.75 -11.29
N LEU A 183 11.82 2.67 -11.75
CA LEU A 183 11.33 1.56 -12.56
C LEU A 183 12.09 1.47 -13.90
N LEU A 184 12.30 2.59 -14.58
CA LEU A 184 13.06 2.63 -15.83
C LEU A 184 14.52 2.22 -15.62
N ALA A 185 15.15 2.64 -14.53
CA ALA A 185 16.51 2.24 -14.16
C ALA A 185 16.61 0.73 -13.92
N ALA A 186 15.64 0.14 -13.21
CA ALA A 186 15.56 -1.29 -12.94
C ALA A 186 15.34 -2.14 -14.21
N ILE A 187 14.53 -1.64 -15.16
CA ILE A 187 14.27 -2.32 -16.44
C ILE A 187 15.48 -2.24 -17.37
N LYS A 188 16.05 -1.03 -17.53
CA LYS A 188 17.15 -0.79 -18.50
C LYS A 188 18.52 -1.23 -17.99
N GLY A 189 18.67 -1.48 -16.69
CA GLY A 189 19.96 -1.85 -16.09
C GLY A 189 20.99 -0.73 -16.25
N LEU A 190 20.70 0.44 -15.67
CA LEU A 190 21.64 1.57 -15.73
C LEU A 190 23.01 1.17 -15.14
N PRO A 191 24.12 1.51 -15.81
CA PRO A 191 25.44 1.08 -15.40
C PRO A 191 25.81 1.67 -14.03
N HIS A 192 26.17 0.79 -13.11
CA HIS A 192 26.70 1.13 -11.79
C HIS A 192 28.22 0.90 -11.79
N ASP A 193 28.97 1.89 -11.33
CA ASP A 193 30.43 1.97 -11.50
C ASP A 193 31.22 1.19 -10.43
N GLN A 194 30.63 0.20 -9.75
CA GLN A 194 31.31 -0.51 -8.66
C GLN A 194 31.53 -2.00 -8.98
N ALA A 195 32.81 -2.40 -8.99
CA ALA A 195 33.24 -3.78 -9.01
C ALA A 195 32.78 -4.49 -7.72
N GLY A 196 31.83 -5.43 -7.84
CA GLY A 196 31.11 -6.04 -6.72
C GLY A 196 29.59 -5.84 -6.76
N ALA A 197 29.10 -4.94 -7.62
CA ALA A 197 27.69 -4.54 -7.71
C ALA A 197 26.73 -5.62 -8.25
N GLY A 198 27.20 -6.78 -8.72
CA GLY A 198 26.33 -7.76 -9.40
C GLY A 198 25.20 -8.30 -8.51
N ALA A 199 25.52 -8.69 -7.28
CA ALA A 199 24.54 -9.20 -6.33
C ALA A 199 23.64 -8.07 -5.79
N GLU A 200 24.24 -6.99 -5.26
CA GLU A 200 23.51 -5.83 -4.72
C GLU A 200 22.57 -5.18 -5.75
N HIS A 201 22.99 -5.08 -7.02
CA HIS A 201 22.17 -4.55 -8.10
C HIS A 201 20.98 -5.47 -8.42
N SER A 202 21.17 -6.78 -8.40
CA SER A 202 20.09 -7.76 -8.60
C SER A 202 19.06 -7.69 -7.48
N GLU A 203 19.52 -7.56 -6.24
CA GLU A 203 18.70 -7.39 -5.05
C GLU A 203 17.85 -6.12 -5.11
N ARG A 204 18.50 -5.00 -5.40
CA ARG A 204 17.84 -3.71 -5.53
C ARG A 204 16.82 -3.69 -6.66
N LYS A 205 17.16 -4.28 -7.81
CA LYS A 205 16.23 -4.43 -8.93
C LYS A 205 14.99 -5.21 -8.49
N ALA A 206 15.16 -6.33 -7.78
CA ALA A 206 14.02 -7.13 -7.30
C ALA A 206 13.10 -6.33 -6.36
N GLU A 207 13.66 -5.50 -5.47
CA GLU A 207 12.88 -4.62 -4.60
C GLU A 207 12.13 -3.54 -5.37
N ILE A 208 12.78 -2.85 -6.31
CA ILE A 208 12.12 -1.83 -7.14
C ILE A 208 10.95 -2.46 -7.91
N ILE A 209 11.13 -3.67 -8.46
CA ILE A 209 10.07 -4.39 -9.15
C ILE A 209 8.94 -4.78 -8.19
N PHE A 210 9.26 -5.30 -7.00
CA PHE A 210 8.27 -5.61 -5.98
C PHE A 210 7.42 -4.38 -5.64
N TRP A 211 8.07 -3.25 -5.33
CA TRP A 211 7.37 -2.01 -4.96
C TRP A 211 6.61 -1.40 -6.12
N SER A 212 7.09 -1.55 -7.36
CA SER A 212 6.37 -1.12 -8.58
C SER A 212 5.10 -1.94 -8.79
N CYS A 213 5.17 -3.27 -8.61
CA CYS A 213 4.00 -4.13 -8.64
C CYS A 213 3.02 -3.80 -7.50
N ALA A 214 3.51 -3.58 -6.29
CA ALA A 214 2.68 -3.19 -5.14
C ALA A 214 1.97 -1.84 -5.38
N ALA A 215 2.67 -0.83 -5.90
CA ALA A 215 2.09 0.46 -6.26
C ALA A 215 1.01 0.33 -7.34
N GLY A 216 1.30 -0.41 -8.41
CA GLY A 216 0.32 -0.68 -9.47
C GLY A 216 -0.92 -1.41 -8.93
N LEU A 217 -0.72 -2.51 -8.20
CA LEU A 217 -1.83 -3.32 -7.67
C LEU A 217 -2.70 -2.54 -6.68
N THR A 218 -2.09 -1.80 -5.75
CA THR A 218 -2.85 -1.00 -4.77
C THR A 218 -3.62 0.13 -5.43
N LEU A 219 -3.05 0.80 -6.44
CA LEU A 219 -3.79 1.81 -7.23
C LEU A 219 -4.97 1.18 -8.00
N LEU A 220 -4.75 0.04 -8.66
CA LEU A 220 -5.81 -0.66 -9.40
C LEU A 220 -6.93 -1.18 -8.47
N LEU A 221 -6.57 -1.62 -7.26
CA LEU A 221 -7.54 -1.97 -6.23
C LEU A 221 -8.29 -0.73 -5.70
N ALA A 222 -7.62 0.41 -5.57
CA ALA A 222 -8.25 1.67 -5.15
C ALA A 222 -9.36 2.13 -6.12
N PHE A 223 -9.26 1.76 -7.39
CA PHE A 223 -10.29 2.05 -8.39
C PHE A 223 -11.63 1.35 -8.11
N GLY A 224 -11.66 0.31 -7.26
CA GLY A 224 -12.90 -0.29 -6.78
C GLY A 224 -13.85 -0.68 -7.91
N LYS A 225 -15.08 -0.17 -7.88
CA LYS A 225 -16.11 -0.47 -8.90
C LYS A 225 -15.75 -0.04 -10.33
N TYR A 226 -14.76 0.82 -10.52
CA TYR A 226 -14.35 1.30 -11.84
C TYR A 226 -13.33 0.37 -12.53
N PHE A 227 -12.82 -0.66 -11.86
CA PHE A 227 -11.82 -1.57 -12.43
C PHE A 227 -12.07 -3.03 -11.99
N PRO A 228 -11.98 -4.02 -12.90
CA PRO A 228 -12.39 -5.41 -12.61
C PRO A 228 -11.56 -6.11 -11.52
N LEU A 229 -10.34 -5.66 -11.23
CA LEU A 229 -9.48 -6.28 -10.21
C LEU A 229 -10.13 -6.29 -8.82
N TYR A 230 -10.84 -5.21 -8.45
CA TYR A 230 -11.50 -5.16 -7.16
C TYR A 230 -12.67 -6.14 -7.06
N ALA A 231 -13.37 -6.42 -8.17
CA ALA A 231 -14.44 -7.41 -8.20
C ALA A 231 -13.91 -8.83 -7.96
N LEU A 232 -12.69 -9.14 -8.44
CA LEU A 232 -12.03 -10.40 -8.11
C LEU A 232 -11.59 -10.43 -6.64
N PHE A 233 -11.01 -9.33 -6.15
CA PHE A 233 -10.58 -9.20 -4.76
C PHE A 233 -11.75 -9.36 -3.78
N TYR A 234 -12.90 -8.76 -4.06
CA TYR A 234 -14.11 -8.81 -3.23
C TYR A 234 -14.71 -10.22 -3.09
N LYS A 235 -14.43 -11.12 -4.04
CA LYS A 235 -14.89 -12.52 -3.99
C LYS A 235 -14.08 -13.39 -3.03
N LEU A 236 -12.94 -12.90 -2.52
CA LEU A 236 -12.13 -13.65 -1.58
C LEU A 236 -12.84 -13.75 -0.21
N PRO A 237 -12.70 -14.89 0.50
CA PRO A 237 -13.29 -15.04 1.83
C PRO A 237 -12.71 -13.99 2.77
N LEU A 238 -13.53 -13.47 3.69
CA LEU A 238 -13.20 -12.41 4.65
C LEU A 238 -12.95 -11.01 4.05
N ILE A 239 -12.88 -10.87 2.72
CA ILE A 239 -12.65 -9.59 2.03
C ILE A 239 -13.95 -8.87 1.68
N SER A 240 -15.07 -9.59 1.62
CA SER A 240 -16.39 -9.01 1.30
C SER A 240 -16.90 -8.03 2.36
N THR A 241 -16.28 -8.00 3.55
CA THR A 241 -16.55 -7.01 4.60
C THR A 241 -15.66 -5.78 4.49
N ILE A 242 -14.62 -5.80 3.65
CA ILE A 242 -13.72 -4.66 3.45
C ILE A 242 -14.41 -3.60 2.61
N ARG A 243 -14.61 -2.45 3.23
CA ARG A 243 -15.24 -1.29 2.63
C ARG A 243 -14.23 -0.22 2.28
N ASN A 244 -14.62 0.60 1.32
CA ASN A 244 -13.95 1.83 0.90
C ASN A 244 -12.63 1.55 0.16
N PRO A 245 -12.70 1.20 -1.14
CA PRO A 245 -11.51 0.89 -1.94
C PRO A 245 -10.46 2.00 -1.92
N ASN A 246 -10.85 3.27 -1.78
CA ASN A 246 -9.91 4.39 -1.65
C ASN A 246 -8.89 4.26 -0.50
N LYS A 247 -9.12 3.42 0.52
CA LYS A 247 -8.13 3.14 1.57
C LYS A 247 -6.83 2.56 0.99
N PHE A 248 -6.89 1.85 -0.15
CA PHE A 248 -5.69 1.41 -0.86
C PHE A 248 -4.80 2.57 -1.34
N LEU A 249 -5.32 3.80 -1.48
CA LEU A 249 -4.51 4.96 -1.84
C LEU A 249 -3.45 5.30 -0.80
N GLN A 250 -3.70 5.03 0.48
CA GLN A 250 -2.71 5.26 1.54
C GLN A 250 -1.52 4.31 1.39
N VAL A 251 -1.78 3.06 0.98
CA VAL A 251 -0.73 2.09 0.70
C VAL A 251 -0.02 2.42 -0.62
N PHE A 252 -0.77 2.83 -1.64
CA PHE A 252 -0.21 3.34 -2.89
C PHE A 252 0.76 4.51 -2.63
N GLN A 253 0.36 5.48 -1.82
CA GLN A 253 1.20 6.61 -1.40
C GLN A 253 2.51 6.16 -0.75
N LEU A 254 2.45 5.20 0.18
CA LEU A 254 3.65 4.63 0.80
C LEU A 254 4.55 3.98 -0.26
N THR A 255 4.00 3.10 -1.10
CA THR A 255 4.77 2.38 -2.12
C THR A 255 5.39 3.33 -3.15
N LEU A 256 4.67 4.39 -3.54
CA LEU A 256 5.17 5.43 -4.43
C LEU A 256 6.29 6.25 -3.78
N GLY A 257 6.16 6.57 -2.49
CA GLY A 257 7.21 7.25 -1.73
C GLY A 257 8.50 6.42 -1.64
N ILE A 258 8.37 5.11 -1.43
CA ILE A 258 9.52 4.17 -1.45
C ILE A 258 10.17 4.17 -2.84
N LEU A 259 9.39 4.07 -3.92
CA LEU A 259 9.91 4.12 -5.29
C LEU A 259 10.58 5.45 -5.62
N ALA A 260 10.03 6.57 -5.14
CA ALA A 260 10.63 7.89 -5.30
C ALA A 260 12.01 7.96 -4.61
N ALA A 261 12.15 7.36 -3.42
CA ALA A 261 13.43 7.26 -2.72
C ALA A 261 14.46 6.43 -3.51
N TYR A 262 14.06 5.26 -4.03
CA TYR A 262 14.93 4.46 -4.92
C TYR A 262 15.33 5.26 -6.17
N GLY A 263 14.41 6.00 -6.76
CA GLY A 263 14.63 6.81 -7.95
C GLY A 263 15.63 7.93 -7.73
N LEU A 264 15.52 8.64 -6.60
CA LEU A 264 16.49 9.65 -6.20
C LEU A 264 17.89 9.04 -6.02
N ASP A 265 17.98 7.92 -5.32
CA ASP A 265 19.26 7.26 -5.08
C ASP A 265 19.88 6.73 -6.40
N GLU A 266 19.08 6.16 -7.31
CA GLU A 266 19.56 5.81 -8.66
C GLU A 266 20.06 7.04 -9.45
N ALA A 267 19.36 8.17 -9.36
CA ALA A 267 19.75 9.38 -10.09
C ALA A 267 21.10 9.93 -9.57
N LEU A 268 21.30 9.94 -8.25
CA LEU A 268 22.54 10.36 -7.62
C LEU A 268 23.70 9.44 -7.98
N LYS A 269 23.48 8.12 -7.94
CA LYS A 269 24.49 7.11 -8.32
C LYS A 269 24.88 7.21 -9.79
N TYR A 270 23.90 7.34 -10.68
CA TYR A 270 24.14 7.54 -12.11
C TYR A 270 24.92 8.84 -12.38
N HIS A 271 24.60 9.93 -11.68
CA HIS A 271 25.33 11.18 -11.80
C HIS A 271 26.81 11.03 -11.39
N ARG A 272 27.10 10.37 -10.25
CA ARG A 272 28.47 10.12 -9.79
C ARG A 272 29.27 9.30 -10.79
N ALA A 273 28.70 8.20 -11.29
CA ALA A 273 29.34 7.35 -12.30
C ALA A 273 29.68 8.14 -13.58
N ARG A 274 28.78 9.02 -14.01
CA ARG A 274 28.99 9.85 -15.21
C ARG A 274 30.08 10.90 -15.02
N THR A 275 30.25 11.42 -13.80
CA THR A 275 31.32 12.38 -13.47
C THR A 275 32.68 11.70 -13.44
N LEU A 276 32.78 10.50 -12.84
CA LEU A 276 34.02 9.71 -12.79
C LEU A 276 34.51 9.29 -14.18
N ARG A 277 33.61 9.00 -15.12
CA ARG A 277 33.99 8.69 -16.51
C ARG A 277 34.51 9.87 -17.33
N LYS A 278 34.31 11.10 -16.84
CA LYS A 278 34.72 12.33 -17.53
C LYS A 278 36.03 12.92 -17.00
N SER A 279 36.48 12.50 -15.81
CA SER A 279 37.78 12.85 -15.22
C SER A 279 38.85 11.86 -15.64
#